data_AF-A0A835X3Q5-F1
#
_entry.id   AF-A0A835X3Q5-F1
#
_cell.length_a   1.000
_cell.length_b   1.000
_cell.length_c   1.000
_cell.angle_alpha   90.00
_cell.angle_beta   90.00
_cell.angle_gamma   90.00
#
_symmetry.space_group_name_H-M   'P 1'
#
loop_
_entity.id
_entity.type
_entity.pdbx_description
1 polymer ?
#
loop_
_entity_poly.entity_id
_entity_poly.type
_entity_poly.pdbx_seq_one_letter_code
_entity_poly.pdbx_strand_id
1 'polypeptide(L)'
;MQYSNEFYMRQGMQGFVQTLEDYHCTSLLITEQPQHDLIPVEWYVASGIVLMQHVRKEDTMERTIQVLKLRGVRHDEQIYPIKLESNGLKVLHPRLTT
;
A
#
# COMPACT_ATOMS: atom_id res chain seq x y z
N MET A 1 -12.60 17.53 -6.24
CA MET A 1 -12.41 16.08 -6.47
C MET A 1 -13.15 15.72 -7.77
N GLN A 2 -12.58 14.91 -8.67
CA GLN A 2 -13.17 14.63 -10.00
C GLN A 2 -14.53 13.92 -9.94
N TYR A 3 -14.79 13.17 -8.87
CA TYR A 3 -16.07 12.54 -8.59
C TYR A 3 -16.74 13.20 -7.39
N SER A 4 -18.03 13.50 -7.52
CA SER A 4 -18.89 14.00 -6.44
C SER A 4 -19.67 12.90 -5.72
N ASN A 5 -19.71 11.69 -6.30
CA ASN A 5 -20.44 10.54 -5.78
C ASN A 5 -19.50 9.33 -5.66
N GLU A 6 -19.45 8.72 -4.48
CA GLU A 6 -18.60 7.57 -4.19
C GLU A 6 -18.87 6.38 -5.11
N PHE A 7 -20.12 6.15 -5.50
CA PHE A 7 -20.47 5.02 -6.37
C PHE A 7 -19.74 5.09 -7.71
N TYR A 8 -19.78 6.25 -8.38
CA TYR A 8 -19.10 6.44 -9.66
C TYR A 8 -17.58 6.36 -9.52
N MET A 9 -17.04 6.80 -8.38
CA MET A 9 -15.61 6.63 -8.08
C MET A 9 -15.24 5.14 -7.96
N ARG A 10 -16.03 4.34 -7.22
CA ARG A 10 -15.81 2.88 -7.10
C ARG A 10 -15.88 2.19 -8.47
N GLN A 11 -16.89 2.51 -9.27
CA GLN A 11 -17.03 1.95 -10.62
C GLN A 11 -15.87 2.36 -11.54
N GLY A 12 -15.46 3.62 -11.53
CA GLY A 12 -14.32 4.11 -12.31
C GLY A 12 -13.02 3.40 -11.93
N MET A 13 -12.77 3.26 -10.62
CA MET A 13 -11.58 2.54 -10.13
C MET A 13 -11.59 1.07 -10.51
N GLN A 14 -12.73 0.39 -10.40
CA GLN A 14 -12.85 -1.00 -10.82
C GLN A 14 -12.60 -1.16 -12.33
N GLY A 15 -13.19 -0.31 -13.17
CA GLY A 15 -12.97 -0.34 -14.61
C GLY A 15 -11.51 -0.07 -14.99
N PHE A 16 -10.86 0.86 -14.28
CA PHE A 16 -9.45 1.17 -14.49
C PHE A 16 -8.55 -0.02 -14.15
N VAL A 17 -8.74 -0.65 -12.98
CA VAL A 17 -7.97 -1.84 -12.58
C VAL A 17 -8.20 -2.99 -13.56
N GLN A 18 -9.44 -3.27 -13.95
CA GLN A 18 -9.75 -4.32 -14.93
C GLN A 18 -9.04 -4.07 -16.25
N THR A 19 -9.05 -2.83 -16.72
CA THR A 19 -8.37 -2.46 -17.97
C THR A 19 -6.86 -2.74 -17.88
N LEU A 20 -6.21 -2.43 -16.76
CA LEU A 20 -4.78 -2.73 -16.56
C LEU A 20 -4.51 -4.24 -16.52
N GLU A 21 -5.40 -5.02 -15.90
CA GLU A 21 -5.30 -6.48 -15.87
C GLU A 21 -5.44 -7.09 -17.28
N ASP A 22 -6.35 -6.55 -18.10
CA ASP A 22 -6.58 -6.98 -19.48
C ASP A 22 -5.39 -6.65 -20.41
N TYR A 23 -4.59 -5.62 -20.09
CA TYR A 23 -3.35 -5.31 -20.79
C TYR A 23 -2.19 -6.26 -20.45
N HIS A 24 -2.38 -7.19 -19.50
CA HIS A 24 -1.37 -8.18 -19.09
C HIS A 24 -0.03 -7.58 -18.63
N CYS A 25 -0.06 -6.39 -18.00
CA CYS A 25 1.12 -5.74 -17.45
C CYS A 25 1.13 -5.79 -15.92
N THR A 26 2.32 -5.79 -15.33
CA THR A 26 2.47 -5.59 -13.88
C THR A 26 2.34 -4.10 -13.57
N SER A 27 1.23 -3.72 -12.93
CA SER A 27 0.95 -2.33 -12.59
C SER A 27 1.24 -2.05 -11.11
N LEU A 28 1.88 -0.91 -10.84
CA LEU A 28 2.03 -0.35 -9.49
C LEU A 28 1.17 0.91 -9.38
N LEU A 29 0.26 0.94 -8.41
CA LEU A 29 -0.57 2.08 -8.10
C LEU A 29 -0.07 2.74 -6.82
N ILE A 30 0.15 4.06 -6.87
CA ILE A 30 0.58 4.85 -5.71
C ILE A 30 -0.62 5.68 -5.24
N THR A 31 -0.97 5.53 -3.97
CA THR A 31 -2.05 6.28 -3.33
C THR A 31 -1.51 6.89 -2.04
N GLU A 32 -2.00 8.07 -1.69
CA GLU A 32 -1.77 8.65 -0.39
C GLU A 32 -2.93 8.29 0.54
N GLN A 33 -2.62 7.91 1.77
CA GLN A 33 -3.63 7.67 2.80
C GLN A 33 -3.49 8.75 3.89
N PRO A 34 -4.36 9.79 3.88
CA PRO A 34 -4.26 10.89 4.84
C PRO A 34 -4.72 10.48 6.25
N GLN A 35 -5.61 9.48 6.35
CA GLN A 35 -6.19 9.05 7.62
C GLN A 35 -6.01 7.54 7.83
N HIS A 36 -5.47 7.16 9.00
CA HIS A 36 -5.14 5.77 9.31
C HIS A 36 -6.39 4.90 9.60
N ASP A 37 -7.51 5.53 9.99
CA ASP A 37 -8.68 4.81 10.52
C ASP A 37 -9.67 4.34 9.44
N LEU A 38 -9.49 4.78 8.19
CA LEU A 38 -10.40 4.45 7.09
C LEU A 38 -9.69 3.52 6.10
N ILE A 39 -10.36 2.42 5.75
CA ILE A 39 -9.91 1.50 4.70
C ILE A 39 -10.31 2.10 3.34
N PRO A 40 -9.35 2.51 2.50
CA PRO A 40 -9.65 3.09 1.19
C PRO A 40 -10.32 2.07 0.25
N VAL A 41 -11.11 2.56 -0.69
CA VAL A 41 -11.82 1.73 -1.69
C VAL A 41 -10.83 0.94 -2.54
N GLU A 42 -9.71 1.56 -2.85
CA GLU A 42 -8.60 1.08 -3.66
C GLU A 42 -8.09 -0.27 -3.15
N TRP A 43 -8.15 -0.49 -1.83
CA TRP A 43 -7.72 -1.73 -1.19
C TRP A 43 -8.62 -2.92 -1.55
N TYR A 44 -9.88 -2.70 -1.89
CA TYR A 44 -10.79 -3.79 -2.25
C TYR A 44 -10.57 -4.27 -3.69
N VAL A 45 -10.29 -3.32 -4.59
CA VAL A 45 -10.07 -3.60 -6.02
C VAL A 45 -8.66 -4.10 -6.32
N ALA A 46 -7.64 -3.60 -5.62
CA ALA A 46 -6.26 -4.02 -5.87
C ALA A 46 -6.02 -5.50 -5.53
N SER A 47 -5.29 -6.22 -6.35
CA SER A 47 -4.91 -7.62 -6.07
C SER A 47 -3.83 -7.75 -4.99
N GLY A 48 -3.04 -6.68 -4.78
CA GLY A 48 -1.99 -6.58 -3.78
C GLY A 48 -1.96 -5.21 -3.10
N ILE A 49 -1.51 -5.16 -1.85
CA ILE A 49 -1.36 -3.93 -1.08
C ILE A 49 -0.01 -3.97 -0.35
N VAL A 50 0.85 -3.01 -0.67
CA VAL A 50 2.08 -2.71 0.05
C VAL A 50 1.88 -1.38 0.75
N LEU A 51 1.86 -1.41 2.08
CA LEU A 51 1.67 -0.23 2.90
C LEU A 51 3.04 0.32 3.32
N MET A 52 3.25 1.61 3.11
CA MET A 52 4.38 2.36 3.63
C MET A 52 3.87 3.38 4.65
N GLN A 53 4.49 3.44 5.82
CA GLN A 53 4.06 4.35 6.88
C GLN A 53 5.24 5.16 7.42
N HIS A 54 4.93 6.34 7.94
CA HIS A 54 5.85 7.17 8.69
C HIS A 54 5.24 7.41 10.07
N VAL A 55 5.57 6.54 11.02
CA VAL A 55 4.93 6.49 12.34
C VAL A 55 5.85 7.07 13.39
N ARG A 56 5.26 7.73 14.39
CA ARG A 56 5.99 8.14 15.59
C ARG A 56 6.23 6.92 16.47
N LYS A 57 7.49 6.68 16.80
CA LYS A 57 7.90 5.70 17.81
C LYS A 57 8.71 6.42 18.89
N GLU A 58 8.11 6.55 20.07
CA GLU A 58 8.66 7.35 21.18
C GLU A 58 8.93 8.79 20.72
N ASP A 59 10.18 9.23 20.78
CA ASP A 59 10.64 10.54 20.32
C ASP A 59 11.29 10.52 18.92
N THR A 60 11.13 9.42 18.19
CA THR A 60 11.64 9.29 16.83
C THR A 60 10.52 9.05 15.83
N MET A 61 10.76 9.44 14.58
CA MET A 61 9.91 9.06 13.47
C MET A 61 10.57 7.93 12.69
N GLU A 62 9.79 6.92 12.37
CA GLU A 62 10.28 5.73 11.68
C GLU A 62 9.46 5.47 10.42
N ARG A 63 10.17 5.08 9.36
CA ARG A 63 9.54 4.60 8.13
C ARG A 63 9.47 3.09 8.13
N THR A 64 8.31 2.55 7.81
CA THR A 64 8.07 1.10 7.73
C THR A 64 7.45 0.72 6.40
N ILE A 65 7.61 -0.54 6.02
CA ILE A 65 6.95 -1.19 4.90
C ILE A 65 6.33 -2.52 5.38
N GLN A 66 5.13 -2.82 4.90
CA GLN A 66 4.43 -4.08 5.17
C GLN A 66 3.63 -4.49 3.94
N VAL A 67 3.54 -5.80 3.69
CA VAL A 67 2.59 -6.35 2.72
C VAL A 67 1.32 -6.70 3.49
N LEU A 68 0.21 -6.00 3.20
CA LEU A 68 -1.07 -6.27 3.86
C LEU A 68 -1.87 -7.36 3.16
N LYS A 69 -1.67 -7.48 1.84
CA LYS A 69 -2.40 -8.41 1.01
C LYS A 69 -1.60 -8.70 -0.26
N LEU A 70 -1.52 -9.97 -0.64
CA LEU A 70 -1.21 -10.41 -2.00
C LEU A 70 -2.10 -11.62 -2.31
N ARG A 71 -3.07 -11.46 -3.20
CA ARG A 71 -3.98 -12.56 -3.58
C ARG A 71 -3.22 -13.67 -4.32
N GLY A 72 -3.45 -14.92 -3.93
CA GLY A 72 -2.91 -16.10 -4.61
C GLY A 72 -1.46 -16.45 -4.28
N VAL A 73 -0.77 -15.68 -3.43
CA VAL A 73 0.62 -15.95 -3.04
C VAL A 73 0.84 -15.76 -1.54
N ARG A 74 1.77 -16.53 -0.97
CA ARG A 74 2.24 -16.31 0.40
C ARG A 74 3.14 -15.08 0.43
N HIS A 75 3.06 -14.32 1.52
CA HIS A 75 3.90 -13.15 1.77
C HIS A 75 4.23 -13.07 3.25
N ASP A 76 5.26 -12.31 3.59
CA ASP A 76 5.60 -12.04 4.98
C ASP A 76 4.60 -11.04 5.58
N GLU A 77 4.12 -11.35 6.78
CA GLU A 77 3.12 -10.54 7.51
C GLU A 77 3.80 -9.55 8.47
N GLN A 78 5.13 -9.60 8.61
CA GLN A 78 5.88 -8.72 9.50
C GLN A 78 5.99 -7.29 8.98
N ILE A 79 6.21 -6.36 9.91
CA ILE A 79 6.47 -4.95 9.62
C ILE A 79 7.97 -4.74 9.59
N TYR A 80 8.48 -4.20 8.48
CA TYR A 80 9.89 -3.97 8.28
C TYR A 80 10.24 -2.49 8.33
N PRO A 81 11.22 -2.07 9.15
CA PRO A 81 11.78 -0.74 9.05
C PRO A 81 12.46 -0.54 7.69
N ILE A 82 12.41 0.68 7.16
CA ILE A 82 13.11 1.05 5.92
C ILE A 82 14.02 2.26 6.12
N LYS A 83 15.13 2.29 5.39
CA LYS A 83 15.99 3.47 5.23
C LYS A 83 16.02 3.91 3.77
N LEU A 84 16.00 5.21 3.56
CA LEU A 84 16.26 5.82 2.26
C LEU A 84 17.71 6.30 2.27
N GLU A 85 18.54 5.63 1.49
CA GLU A 85 19.96 5.92 1.32
C GLU A 85 20.20 6.51 -0.09
N SER A 86 21.41 6.97 -0.39
CA SER A 86 21.74 7.54 -1.70
C SER A 86 21.56 6.55 -2.88
N ASN A 87 21.55 5.25 -2.59
CA ASN A 87 21.31 4.17 -3.56
C ASN A 87 19.84 3.67 -3.57
N GLY A 88 18.94 4.29 -2.82
CA GLY A 88 17.51 3.97 -2.81
C GLY A 88 17.00 3.41 -1.48
N LEU A 89 15.94 2.59 -1.58
CA LEU A 89 15.24 2.03 -0.43
C LEU A 89 15.91 0.74 0.05
N LYS A 90 16.22 0.70 1.35
CA LYS A 90 16.77 -0.47 2.03
C LYS A 90 15.80 -0.99 3.09
N VAL A 91 15.39 -2.24 2.94
CA VAL A 91 14.58 -2.97 3.94
C VAL A 91 15.51 -3.52 5.03
N LEU A 92 15.21 -3.22 6.29
CA LEU A 92 15.98 -3.70 7.45
C LEU A 92 15.33 -4.96 8.04
N HIS A 93 15.97 -5.60 9.01
CA HIS A 93 15.36 -6.72 9.71
C HIS A 93 14.09 -6.30 10.48
N PRO A 94 13.06 -7.17 10.47
CA PRO A 94 11.84 -6.92 11.21
C PRO A 94 12.16 -6.97 12.71
N ARG A 95 11.44 -6.18 13.49
CA ARG A 95 11.64 -6.20 14.93
C ARG A 95 10.96 -7.44 15.48
N LEU A 96 11.75 -8.33 16.09
CA LEU A 96 11.21 -9.36 16.94
C LEU A 96 10.57 -8.65 18.13
N THR A 97 9.24 -8.78 18.27
CA THR A 97 8.56 -8.37 19.49
C THR A 97 9.02 -9.32 20.58
N THR A 98 9.92 -8.86 21.45
CA THR A 98 10.29 -9.56 22.70
C THR A 98 9.15 -9.54 23.70
#